data_AF-A0A5C6FG36-F1
#
_entry.id   AF-A0A5C6FG36-F1
#
_cell.length_a   1.000
_cell.length_b   1.000
_cell.length_c   1.000
_cell.angle_alpha   90.00
_cell.angle_beta   90.00
_cell.angle_gamma   90.00
#
_symmetry.space_group_name_H-M   'P 1'
#
loop_
_entity.id
_entity.type
_entity.pdbx_description
1 polymer ?
#
loop_
_entity_poly.entity_id
_entity_poly.type
_entity_poly.pdbx_seq_one_letter_code
_entity_poly.pdbx_strand_id
1 'polypeptide(L)'
;MTQPGQPDEAMDRVRAIDDQVAHVWMVRTFLKHADEAEEDEDLRDVVRNLYDFILAVGPVAEVEDPAVYLKMAKKKLGRLRKATELYEVIQPEVSGHTNFAMAARSLRLAVDRIIGLVTG
;
A
#
# COMPACT_ATOMS: atom_id res chain seq x y z
N MET A 1 10.52 31.14 -3.43
CA MET A 1 10.93 30.47 -2.18
C MET A 1 9.65 30.04 -1.48
N THR A 2 9.30 28.77 -1.61
CA THR A 2 8.15 28.15 -0.96
C THR A 2 8.60 27.74 0.45
N GLN A 3 7.92 28.20 1.50
CA GLN A 3 8.28 27.79 2.87
C GLN A 3 7.91 26.32 3.10
N PRO A 4 8.67 25.56 3.91
CA PRO A 4 8.31 24.19 4.26
C PRO A 4 6.96 24.18 4.99
N GLY A 5 5.98 23.43 4.49
CA GLY A 5 4.67 23.28 5.13
C GLY A 5 3.52 24.13 4.57
N GLN A 6 3.59 24.59 3.31
CA GLN A 6 2.41 25.14 2.64
C GLN A 6 1.41 24.03 2.26
N PRO A 7 0.08 24.30 2.29
CA PRO A 7 -0.96 23.31 1.98
C PRO A 7 -0.75 22.55 0.67
N ASP A 8 -0.18 23.22 -0.34
CA ASP A 8 0.12 22.63 -1.64
C ASP A 8 1.16 21.50 -1.54
N GLU A 9 2.20 21.63 -0.72
CA GLU A 9 3.23 20.60 -0.53
C GLU A 9 2.67 19.36 0.17
N ALA A 10 1.82 19.56 1.18
CA ALA A 10 1.16 18.46 1.88
C ALA A 10 0.20 17.72 0.95
N MET A 11 -0.55 18.45 0.12
CA MET A 11 -1.47 17.86 -0.85
C MET A 11 -0.72 17.13 -1.98
N ASP A 12 0.42 17.65 -2.42
CA ASP A 12 1.27 16.98 -3.40
C ASP A 12 1.83 15.66 -2.87
N ARG A 13 2.19 15.60 -1.58
CA ARG A 13 2.56 14.35 -0.91
C ARG A 13 1.39 13.37 -0.85
N VAL A 14 0.19 13.84 -0.54
CA VAL A 14 -1.01 12.98 -0.53
C VAL A 14 -1.27 12.40 -1.92
N ARG A 15 -1.21 13.20 -2.98
CA ARG A 15 -1.37 12.73 -4.38
C ARG A 15 -0.29 11.70 -4.74
N ALA A 16 0.96 11.97 -4.36
CA ALA A 16 2.05 11.03 -4.60
C ALA A 16 1.87 9.69 -3.84
N ILE A 17 1.26 9.71 -2.65
CA ILE A 17 0.88 8.49 -1.92
C ILE A 17 -0.27 7.78 -2.65
N ASP A 18 -1.28 8.51 -3.11
CA ASP A 18 -2.44 7.96 -3.84
C ASP A 18 -2.02 7.24 -5.12
N ASP A 19 -1.06 7.79 -5.87
CA ASP A 19 -0.44 7.11 -7.02
C ASP A 19 0.13 5.73 -6.63
N GLN A 20 0.74 5.62 -5.46
CA GLN A 20 1.25 4.34 -4.95
C GLN A 20 0.13 3.43 -4.44
N VAL A 21 -0.93 4.00 -3.84
CA VAL A 21 -2.12 3.26 -3.42
C VAL A 21 -2.78 2.58 -4.63
N ALA A 22 -2.75 3.18 -5.82
CA ALA A 22 -3.21 2.52 -7.05
C ALA A 22 -2.44 1.21 -7.35
N HIS A 23 -1.11 1.21 -7.17
CA HIS A 23 -0.31 -0.02 -7.31
C HIS A 23 -0.68 -1.06 -6.25
N VAL A 24 -0.87 -0.63 -4.99
CA VAL A 24 -1.32 -1.52 -3.89
C VAL A 24 -2.69 -2.11 -4.20
N TRP A 25 -3.61 -1.31 -4.75
CA TRP A 25 -4.94 -1.77 -5.18
C TRP A 25 -4.87 -2.82 -6.28
N MET A 26 -4.02 -2.61 -7.29
CA MET A 26 -3.82 -3.57 -8.37
C MET A 26 -3.29 -4.91 -7.85
N VAL A 27 -2.26 -4.88 -6.99
CA VAL A 27 -1.73 -6.10 -6.38
C VAL A 27 -2.79 -6.80 -5.52
N ARG A 28 -3.46 -6.06 -4.63
CA ARG A 28 -4.53 -6.61 -3.79
C ARG A 28 -5.65 -7.23 -4.64
N THR A 29 -6.02 -6.60 -5.75
CA THR A 29 -7.07 -7.08 -6.65
C THR A 29 -6.64 -8.37 -7.34
N PHE A 30 -5.39 -8.44 -7.81
CA PHE A 30 -4.83 -9.67 -8.35
C PHE A 30 -4.87 -10.80 -7.31
N LEU A 31 -4.29 -10.59 -6.12
CA LEU A 31 -4.20 -11.63 -5.09
C LEU A 31 -5.56 -12.08 -4.57
N LYS A 32 -6.53 -11.16 -4.42
CA LYS A 32 -7.88 -11.52 -3.96
C LYS A 32 -8.58 -12.54 -4.87
N HIS A 33 -8.31 -12.50 -6.16
CA HIS A 33 -8.97 -13.36 -7.15
C HIS A 33 -8.07 -14.51 -7.62
N ALA A 34 -6.95 -14.72 -6.95
CA ALA A 34 -6.13 -15.89 -7.15
C ALA A 34 -6.73 -17.07 -6.37
N ASP A 35 -6.77 -18.25 -6.99
CA ASP A 35 -7.28 -19.47 -6.33
C ASP A 35 -6.47 -19.77 -5.06
N GLU A 36 -5.17 -19.44 -5.07
CA GLU A 36 -4.28 -19.59 -3.91
C GLU A 36 -4.77 -18.81 -2.67
N ALA A 37 -5.47 -17.70 -2.84
CA ALA A 37 -6.05 -16.95 -1.73
C ALA A 37 -7.27 -17.67 -1.11
N GLU A 38 -7.86 -18.66 -1.79
CA GLU A 38 -8.88 -19.54 -1.20
C GLU A 38 -8.26 -20.72 -0.45
N GLU A 39 -6.96 -20.91 -0.46
CA GLU A 39 -6.31 -22.07 0.17
C GLU A 39 -5.31 -21.67 1.26
N ASP A 40 -4.66 -20.51 1.09
CA ASP A 40 -3.60 -20.02 1.98
C ASP A 40 -4.12 -18.90 2.92
N GLU A 41 -4.07 -19.16 4.23
CA GLU A 41 -4.56 -18.21 5.24
C GLU A 41 -3.69 -16.95 5.37
N ASP A 42 -2.37 -17.09 5.19
CA ASP A 42 -1.43 -15.98 5.27
C ASP A 42 -1.61 -15.04 4.08
N LEU A 43 -1.85 -15.58 2.88
CA LEU A 43 -2.14 -14.80 1.69
C LEU A 43 -3.46 -14.02 1.82
N ARG A 44 -4.50 -14.63 2.40
CA ARG A 44 -5.74 -13.91 2.72
C ARG A 44 -5.48 -12.75 3.68
N ASP A 45 -4.62 -12.96 4.66
CA ASP A 45 -4.23 -11.93 5.61
C ASP A 45 -3.45 -10.80 4.96
N VAL A 46 -2.57 -11.09 4.00
CA VAL A 46 -1.96 -10.06 3.13
C VAL A 46 -3.05 -9.26 2.43
N VAL A 47 -3.97 -9.91 1.69
CA VAL A 47 -5.05 -9.25 0.94
C VAL A 47 -5.90 -8.34 1.83
N ARG A 48 -6.23 -8.81 3.04
CA ARG A 48 -6.98 -8.05 4.05
C ARG A 48 -6.21 -6.84 4.55
N ASN A 49 -4.94 -7.01 4.90
CA ASN A 49 -4.12 -5.93 5.43
C ASN A 49 -3.83 -4.84 4.39
N LEU A 50 -3.69 -5.21 3.11
CA LEU A 50 -3.60 -4.24 2.01
C LEU A 50 -4.89 -3.42 1.88
N TYR A 51 -6.04 -4.10 1.90
CA TYR A 51 -7.34 -3.45 1.82
C TYR A 51 -7.60 -2.50 3.00
N ASP A 52 -7.25 -2.91 4.22
CA ASP A 52 -7.32 -2.09 5.43
C ASP A 52 -6.53 -0.78 5.31
N PHE A 53 -5.36 -0.81 4.65
CA PHE A 53 -4.57 0.39 4.42
C PHE A 53 -5.27 1.32 3.41
N ILE A 54 -5.72 0.78 2.28
CA ILE A 54 -6.41 1.53 1.22
C ILE A 54 -7.66 2.22 1.79
N LEU A 55 -8.50 1.49 2.54
CA LEU A 55 -9.68 2.07 3.17
C LEU A 55 -9.36 3.14 4.21
N ALA A 56 -8.26 2.97 4.95
CA ALA A 56 -7.92 3.90 6.02
C ALA A 56 -7.41 5.25 5.52
N VAL A 57 -6.79 5.29 4.34
CA VAL A 57 -6.34 6.55 3.72
C VAL A 57 -7.44 7.18 2.87
N GLY A 58 -8.35 6.37 2.30
CA GLY A 58 -9.47 6.86 1.51
C GLY A 58 -9.04 7.42 0.14
N PRO A 59 -10.01 7.75 -0.74
CA PRO A 59 -9.71 8.32 -2.04
C PRO A 59 -9.21 9.76 -1.92
N VAL A 60 -8.17 10.12 -2.68
CA VAL A 60 -7.60 11.48 -2.67
C VAL A 60 -8.62 12.58 -2.99
N ALA A 61 -9.64 12.27 -3.81
CA ALA A 61 -10.68 13.23 -4.22
C ALA A 61 -11.57 13.69 -3.06
N GLU A 62 -11.61 12.95 -1.95
CA GLU A 62 -12.41 13.26 -0.76
C GLU A 62 -11.56 13.87 0.38
N VAL A 63 -10.29 14.18 0.12
CA VAL A 63 -9.37 14.73 1.14
C VAL A 63 -9.62 16.22 1.32
N GLU A 64 -10.21 16.57 2.47
CA GLU A 64 -10.39 17.97 2.91
C GLU A 64 -9.16 18.48 3.69
N ASP A 65 -8.50 17.60 4.46
CA ASP A 65 -7.32 17.93 5.28
C ASP A 65 -6.16 16.96 4.99
N PRO A 66 -5.10 17.40 4.29
CA PRO A 66 -3.96 16.54 3.98
C PRO A 66 -3.19 16.09 5.22
N ALA A 67 -3.22 16.85 6.33
CA ALA A 67 -2.54 16.45 7.56
C ALA A 67 -3.25 15.26 8.23
N VAL A 68 -4.59 15.20 8.17
CA VAL A 68 -5.37 14.05 8.65
C VAL A 68 -5.05 12.81 7.82
N TYR A 69 -5.00 12.94 6.50
CA TYR A 69 -4.61 11.86 5.60
C TYR A 69 -3.21 11.32 5.94
N LEU A 70 -2.21 12.20 6.02
CA LEU A 70 -0.81 11.83 6.30
C LEU A 70 -0.66 11.17 7.68
N LYS A 71 -1.39 11.65 8.68
CA LYS A 71 -1.44 11.03 10.02
C LYS A 71 -2.02 9.61 9.96
N MET A 72 -3.08 9.39 9.17
CA MET A 72 -3.68 8.07 8.99
C MET A 72 -2.76 7.11 8.25
N ALA A 73 -2.14 7.57 7.15
CA ALA A 73 -1.13 6.80 6.42
C ALA A 73 0.02 6.38 7.36
N LYS A 74 0.57 7.32 8.15
CA LYS A 74 1.62 7.04 9.14
C LYS A 74 1.20 6.01 10.19
N LYS A 75 -0.02 6.13 10.72
CA LYS A 75 -0.56 5.19 11.72
C LYS A 75 -0.67 3.76 11.17
N LYS A 76 -1.00 3.60 9.88
CA LYS A 76 -1.22 2.30 9.23
C LYS A 76 0.03 1.74 8.54
N LEU A 77 1.06 2.56 8.34
CA LEU A 77 2.30 2.21 7.64
C LEU A 77 2.97 0.93 8.15
N GLY A 78 3.02 0.76 9.48
CA GLY A 78 3.63 -0.42 10.08
C GLY A 78 2.94 -1.74 9.71
N ARG A 79 1.62 -1.71 9.52
CA ARG A 79 0.84 -2.89 9.10
C ARG A 79 1.02 -3.16 7.61
N LEU A 80 1.01 -2.11 6.79
CA LEU A 80 1.27 -2.22 5.35
C LEU A 80 2.64 -2.86 5.10
N ARG A 81 3.68 -2.35 5.77
CA ARG A 81 5.05 -2.90 5.68
C ARG A 81 5.11 -4.38 6.03
N LYS A 82 4.48 -4.78 7.15
CA LYS A 82 4.44 -6.18 7.60
C LYS A 82 3.71 -7.09 6.63
N ALA A 83 2.62 -6.62 6.02
CA ALA A 83 1.90 -7.38 5.01
C ALA A 83 2.77 -7.62 3.75
N THR A 84 3.54 -6.62 3.33
CA THR A 84 4.51 -6.77 2.23
C THR A 84 5.62 -7.75 2.59
N GLU A 85 6.20 -7.64 3.78
CA GLU A 85 7.23 -8.57 4.27
C GLU A 85 6.71 -10.01 4.33
N LEU A 86 5.48 -10.21 4.85
CA LEU A 86 4.84 -11.52 4.87
C LEU A 86 4.64 -12.06 3.45
N TYR A 87 4.15 -11.23 2.53
CA TYR A 87 3.91 -11.66 1.16
C TYR A 87 5.20 -12.13 0.48
N GLU A 88 6.30 -11.39 0.63
CA GLU A 88 7.61 -11.79 0.06
C GLU A 88 8.11 -13.13 0.62
N VAL A 89 7.81 -13.44 1.89
CA VAL A 89 8.18 -14.70 2.53
C VAL A 89 7.35 -15.87 1.99
N ILE A 90 6.02 -15.74 1.94
CA ILE A 90 5.14 -16.85 1.59
C ILE A 90 5.03 -17.07 0.07
N GLN A 91 5.24 -16.02 -0.74
CA GLN A 91 4.96 -16.07 -2.18
C GLN A 91 5.61 -17.25 -2.91
N PRO A 92 6.89 -17.64 -2.68
CA PRO A 92 7.51 -18.75 -3.39
C PRO A 92 6.84 -20.10 -3.10
N GLU A 93 6.25 -20.26 -1.92
CA GLU A 93 5.55 -21.49 -1.50
C GLU A 93 4.11 -21.50 -2.00
N VAL A 94 3.46 -20.33 -1.99
CA VAL A 94 2.10 -20.12 -2.50
C VAL A 94 2.03 -20.40 -4.01
N SER A 95 2.93 -19.85 -4.82
CA SER A 95 2.86 -19.99 -6.28
C SER A 95 4.19 -19.69 -6.96
N GLY A 96 4.63 -20.58 -7.86
CA GLY A 96 5.80 -20.37 -8.71
C GLY A 96 5.56 -19.48 -9.94
N HIS A 97 4.33 -19.00 -10.14
CA HIS A 97 3.97 -18.23 -11.34
C HIS A 97 4.56 -16.81 -11.30
N THR A 98 5.10 -16.34 -12.43
CA THR A 98 5.78 -15.03 -12.56
C THR A 98 4.95 -13.85 -12.07
N ASN A 99 3.63 -13.88 -12.25
CA ASN A 99 2.73 -12.82 -11.77
C ASN A 99 2.82 -12.59 -10.25
N PHE A 100 3.01 -13.65 -9.46
CA PHE A 100 3.14 -13.53 -8.01
C PHE A 100 4.48 -12.87 -7.63
N ALA A 101 5.58 -13.31 -8.23
CA ALA A 101 6.88 -12.67 -8.02
C ALA A 101 6.87 -11.19 -8.44
N MET A 102 6.19 -10.86 -9.55
CA MET A 102 6.04 -9.48 -10.02
C MET A 102 5.11 -8.66 -9.12
N ALA A 103 4.06 -9.25 -8.57
CA ALA A 103 3.20 -8.60 -7.60
C ALA A 103 3.97 -8.28 -6.31
N ALA A 104 4.83 -9.18 -5.82
CA ALA A 104 5.66 -8.95 -4.64
C ALA A 104 6.61 -7.76 -4.88
N ARG A 105 7.30 -7.76 -6.03
CA ARG A 105 8.19 -6.65 -6.43
C ARG A 105 7.44 -5.33 -6.57
N SER A 106 6.27 -5.33 -7.22
CA SER A 106 5.43 -4.13 -7.40
C SER A 106 4.99 -3.57 -6.06
N LEU A 107 4.50 -4.44 -5.16
CA LEU A 107 4.07 -4.05 -3.82
C LEU A 107 5.22 -3.46 -3.00
N ARG A 108 6.40 -4.08 -3.01
CA ARG A 108 7.60 -3.57 -2.34
C ARG A 108 7.96 -2.17 -2.80
N LEU A 109 8.04 -1.94 -4.11
CA LEU A 109 8.37 -0.62 -4.67
C LEU A 109 7.37 0.45 -4.23
N ALA A 110 6.08 0.15 -4.31
CA ALA A 110 5.02 1.07 -3.88
C ALA A 110 5.12 1.37 -2.38
N VAL A 111 5.29 0.34 -1.55
CA VAL A 111 5.34 0.49 -0.08
C VAL A 111 6.58 1.25 0.38
N ASP A 112 7.75 0.99 -0.20
CA ASP A 112 8.96 1.73 0.11
C ASP A 112 8.82 3.21 -0.27
N ARG A 113 8.16 3.50 -1.41
CA ARG A 113 7.87 4.88 -1.80
C ARG A 113 6.88 5.56 -0.83
N ILE A 114 5.82 4.87 -0.42
CA ILE A 114 4.88 5.37 0.59
C ILE A 114 5.60 5.65 1.92
N ILE A 115 6.48 4.75 2.37
CA ILE A 115 7.29 4.96 3.59
C ILE A 115 8.07 6.27 3.47
N GLY A 116 8.83 6.46 2.39
CA GLY A 116 9.59 7.68 2.17
C GLY A 116 8.72 8.95 2.15
N LEU A 117 7.56 8.89 1.49
CA LEU A 117 6.61 10.00 1.40
C LEU A 117 5.91 10.32 2.73
N VAL A 118 5.82 9.38 3.67
CA VAL A 118 5.15 9.55 4.96
C VAL A 118 6.15 9.93 6.07
N THR A 119 7.40 9.48 5.98
CA THR A 119 8.43 9.74 7.00
C THR A 119 9.35 10.93 6.69
N GLY A 120 9.44 11.33 5.41
CA GLY A 120 10.11 12.58 5.00
C GLY A 120 9.32 13.81 5.41
#